data_AF-A0A068UD06-F1
#
_entry.id   AF-A0A068UD06-F1
#
_cell.length_a   1.000
_cell.length_b   1.000
_cell.length_c   1.000
_cell.angle_alpha   90.00
_cell.angle_beta   90.00
_cell.angle_gamma   90.00
#
_symmetry.space_group_name_H-M   'P 1'
#
loop_
_entity.id
_entity.type
_entity.pdbx_description
1 polymer ?
#
loop_
_entity_poly.entity_id
_entity_poly.type
_entity_poly.pdbx_seq_one_letter_code
_entity_poly.pdbx_strand_id
1 'polypeptide(L)' 'MSDEAMGEKLYKCLKGKRYLIVVDDILGMEVWNDLKKYFPNDENDSKILMTSRIRNVAGNPRNGSPTYYLRFLSQDES' A
#
# COMPACT_ATOMS: atom_id res chain seq x y z
N MET A 1 1.54 -23.41 5.94
CA MET A 1 0.57 -22.65 5.12
C MET A 1 1.34 -21.99 4.01
N SER A 2 0.87 -22.04 2.77
CA SER A 2 1.52 -21.33 1.66
C SER A 2 1.16 -19.85 1.67
N ASP A 3 1.93 -19.03 0.95
CA ASP A 3 1.70 -17.60 0.83
C ASP A 3 0.34 -17.30 0.17
N GLU A 4 -0.08 -18.13 -0.78
CA GLU A 4 -1.40 -18.02 -1.42
C GLU A 4 -2.52 -18.27 -0.41
N ALA A 5 -2.38 -19.29 0.45
CA ALA A 5 -3.37 -19.59 1.48
C ALA A 5 -3.48 -18.45 2.51
N MET A 6 -2.37 -17.78 2.83
CA MET A 6 -2.38 -16.60 3.70
C MET A 6 -3.01 -15.39 3.00
N GLY A 7 -2.68 -15.15 1.73
CA GLY A 7 -3.29 -14.10 0.91
C GLY A 7 -4.79 -14.26 0.74
N GLU A 8 -5.28 -15.49 0.52
CA GLU A 8 -6.72 -15.78 0.51
C GLU A 8 -7.39 -15.49 1.85
N LYS A 9 -6.72 -15.84 2.96
CA LYS A 9 -7.25 -15.57 4.29
C LYS A 9 -7.35 -14.06 4.52
N LEU A 10 -6.35 -13.30 4.11
CA LEU A 10 -6.38 -11.83 4.16
C LEU A 10 -7.56 -11.29 3.34
N TYR A 11 -7.70 -11.73 2.08
CA TYR A 11 -8.80 -11.31 1.20
C TYR A 11 -10.17 -11.56 1.86
N LYS A 12 -10.40 -12.78 2.37
CA LYS A 12 -11.65 -13.17 3.04
C LYS A 12 -11.90 -12.32 4.30
N CYS A 13 -10.86 -11.96 5.05
CA CYS A 13 -10.98 -11.11 6.22
C CYS A 13 -11.40 -9.67 5.89
N LEU A 14 -10.91 -9.14 4.77
CA LEU A 14 -11.14 -7.75 4.33
C LEU A 14 -12.41 -7.56 3.51
N LYS A 15 -12.87 -8.60 2.80
CA LYS A 15 -14.03 -8.54 1.91
C LYS A 15 -15.27 -7.97 2.61
N GLY A 16 -15.90 -7.00 1.98
CA GLY A 16 -17.09 -6.30 2.47
C GLY A 16 -16.84 -5.34 3.63
N LYS A 17 -15.59 -5.17 4.09
CA LYS A 17 -15.25 -4.27 5.20
C LYS A 17 -14.43 -3.10 4.70
N ARG A 18 -14.65 -1.94 5.30
CA ARG A 18 -13.80 -0.77 5.10
C ARG A 18 -12.52 -0.93 5.91
N TYR A 19 -11.36 -0.72 5.30
CA TYR A 19 -10.06 -0.84 5.97
C TYR A 19 -9.11 0.31 5.64
N LEU A 20 -8.18 0.55 6.58
CA LEU A 20 -6.98 1.34 6.37
C LEU A 20 -5.78 0.47 6.74
N ILE A 21 -4.91 0.20 5.77
CA ILE A 21 -3.72 -0.63 5.95
C ILE A 21 -2.50 0.19 5.61
N VAL A 22 -1.50 0.18 6.50
CA VAL A 22 -0.20 0.80 6.28
C VAL A 22 0.81 -0.31 5.98
N VAL A 23 1.48 -0.20 4.84
CA VAL A 23 2.55 -1.11 4.44
C VAL A 23 3.85 -0.33 4.45
N ASP A 24 4.73 -0.69 5.37
CA ASP A 24 6.00 0.00 5.55
C ASP A 24 7.16 -0.66 4.80
N ASP A 25 8.13 0.17 4.43
CA ASP A 25 9.38 -0.16 3.73
C ASP A 25 9.23 -1.07 2.50
N ILE A 26 8.34 -0.71 1.57
CA ILE A 26 8.24 -1.45 0.30
C ILE A 26 9.49 -1.19 -0.55
N LEU A 27 10.20 -2.27 -0.89
CA LEU A 27 11.48 -2.23 -1.61
C LEU A 27 11.36 -2.26 -3.15
N GLY A 28 10.16 -2.47 -3.70
CA GLY A 28 9.98 -2.63 -5.15
C GLY A 28 8.53 -2.71 -5.61
N MET A 29 8.31 -2.44 -6.89
CA MET A 29 6.97 -2.52 -7.52
C MET A 29 6.48 -3.96 -7.66
N GLU A 30 7.39 -4.90 -7.87
CA GLU A 30 7.10 -6.34 -7.92
C GLU A 30 6.39 -6.81 -6.64
N VAL A 31 6.92 -6.44 -5.47
CA VAL A 31 6.33 -6.79 -4.17
C VAL A 31 4.92 -6.24 -4.05
N TRP A 32 4.70 -4.99 -4.43
CA TRP A 32 3.36 -4.40 -4.43
C TRP A 32 2.40 -5.09 -5.40
N ASN A 33 2.86 -5.42 -6.61
CA ASN A 33 2.05 -6.12 -7.60
C ASN A 33 1.61 -7.51 -7.14
N ASP A 34 2.44 -8.21 -6.37
CA ASP A 34 2.12 -9.51 -5.80
C ASP A 34 1.14 -9.40 -4.62
N LEU A 35 1.24 -8.34 -3.82
CA LEU A 35 0.39 -8.11 -2.66
C LEU A 35 -0.99 -7.54 -3.03
N LYS A 36 -1.06 -6.60 -3.98
CA LYS A 36 -2.29 -5.83 -4.29
C LYS A 36 -3.50 -6.71 -4.62
N LYS A 37 -3.26 -7.91 -5.18
CA LYS A 37 -4.31 -8.87 -5.57
C LYS A 37 -5.12 -9.41 -4.38
N TYR A 38 -4.58 -9.32 -3.16
CA TYR A 38 -5.25 -9.80 -1.94
C TYR A 38 -6.05 -8.72 -1.21
N PHE A 39 -6.02 -7.48 -1.70
CA PHE A 39 -6.80 -6.37 -1.13
C PHE A 39 -8.06 -6.10 -1.98
N PRO A 40 -9.25 -6.47 -1.50
CA PRO A 40 -10.48 -6.29 -2.25
C PRO A 40 -10.85 -4.81 -2.41
N ASN A 41 -11.05 -4.36 -3.66
CA ASN A 41 -11.68 -3.07 -3.92
C ASN A 41 -13.21 -3.24 -3.97
N ASP A 42 -13.87 -3.05 -2.83
CA ASP A 42 -15.32 -3.12 -2.71
C ASP A 42 -15.99 -1.73 -2.79
N GLU A 43 -15.29 -0.73 -3.33
CA GLU A 43 -15.76 0.66 -3.48
C GLU A 43 -16.26 1.30 -2.17
N ASN A 44 -15.69 0.86 -1.04
CA ASN A 44 -16.11 1.25 0.31
C ASN A 44 -15.13 2.22 1.00
N ASP A 45 -14.42 3.03 0.22
CA ASP A 45 -13.40 3.98 0.69
C ASP A 45 -12.28 3.35 1.52
N SER A 46 -11.95 2.08 1.24
CA SER A 46 -10.76 1.44 1.78
C SER A 46 -9.48 2.08 1.24
N LYS A 47 -8.47 2.22 2.09
CA LYS A 47 -7.21 2.89 1.74
C LYS A 47 -6.02 2.03 2.12
N ILE A 48 -4.99 2.10 1.28
CA ILE A 48 -3.68 1.50 1.55
C ILE A 48 -2.65 2.61 1.47
N LEU A 49 -1.97 2.86 2.58
CA LEU A 49 -0.85 3.80 2.64
C LEU A 49 0.44 3.01 2.57
N MET A 50 1.29 3.35 1.62
CA MET A 50 2.59 2.72 1.46
C MET A 50 3.69 3.72 1.79
N THR A 51 4.65 3.30 2.60
CA THR A 51 5.88 4.05 2.85
C THR A 51 7.05 3.30 2.23
N SER A 52 7.94 4.05 1.56
CA SER A 52 9.11 3.50 0.89
C SER A 52 10.23 4.53 0.87
N ARG A 53 11.47 4.05 0.92
CA ARG A 53 12.67 4.86 0.69
C ARG A 53 12.93 5.13 -0.80
N ILE A 54 12.26 4.40 -1.69
CA ILE A 54 12.50 4.44 -3.13
C ILE A 54 11.38 5.26 -3.79
N ARG A 55 11.77 6.37 -4.44
CA ARG A 55 10.83 7.34 -5.02
C ARG A 55 9.94 6.80 -6.15
N ASN A 56 10.33 5.69 -6.78
CA ASN A 56 9.67 5.10 -7.96
C ASN A 56 8.94 3.78 -7.65
N VAL A 57 8.75 3.43 -6.38
CA VAL A 57 7.98 2.24 -5.98
C VAL A 57 6.48 2.42 -6.17
N ALA A 58 5.99 3.65 -6.33
CA ALA A 58 4.66 3.91 -6.85
C ALA A 58 4.77 4.14 -8.36
N GLY A 59 4.62 3.08 -9.15
CA GLY A 59 4.69 3.17 -10.61
C GLY A 59 3.78 4.26 -11.19
N ASN A 60 4.31 4.97 -12.19
CA ASN A 60 3.70 6.04 -12.99
C ASN A 60 2.47 6.77 -12.37
N PRO A 61 2.60 8.04 -11.92
CA PRO A 61 1.51 8.83 -11.33
C PRO A 61 0.28 9.02 -12.24
N ARG A 62 0.34 8.59 -13.50
CA ARG A 62 -0.81 8.49 -14.40
C ARG A 62 -1.96 7.60 -13.91
N ASN A 63 -1.74 6.76 -12.88
CA ASN A 63 -2.81 5.93 -12.28
C ASN A 63 -3.50 6.53 -11.05
N GLY A 64 -3.31 7.83 -10.76
CA GLY A 64 -4.21 8.61 -9.89
C GLY A 64 -3.97 8.53 -8.38
N SER A 65 -3.01 7.74 -7.90
CA SER A 65 -2.65 7.71 -6.48
C SER A 65 -1.64 8.81 -6.14
N PRO A 66 -1.93 9.73 -5.21
CA PRO A 66 -1.00 10.77 -4.82
C PRO A 66 0.22 10.17 -4.11
N THR A 67 1.42 10.51 -4.59
CA THR A 67 2.68 10.20 -3.90
C THR A 67 3.09 11.40 -3.07
N TYR A 68 3.38 11.17 -1.78
CA TYR A 68 3.87 12.22 -0.89
C TYR A 68 5.36 12.01 -0.60
N TYR A 69 6.18 12.95 -1.03
CA TYR A 69 7.60 12.98 -0.67
C TYR A 69 7.75 13.69 0.66
N LEU A 70 8.19 12.97 1.69
CA LEU A 70 8.51 13.55 2.99
C LEU A 70 9.54 14.67 2.81
N ARG A 71 9.23 15.85 3.35
CA ARG A 71 10.19 16.96 3.43
C ARG A 71 11.13 16.74 4.62
N PHE A 72 12.29 17.39 4.56
CA PHE A 72 13.13 17.54 5.75
C PHE A 72 12.43 18.42 6.79
N LEU A 73 12.82 18.23 8.05
CA LEU A 73 12.46 19.13 9.13
C LEU A 73 13.03 20.52 8.85
N SER A 74 12.28 21.56 9.22
CA SER A 74 12.80 22.92 9.25
C SER A 74 13.64 23.14 10.52
N GLN A 75 14.35 24.26 10.58
CA GLN A 75 15.20 24.59 11.72
C GLN A 75 14.41 24.74 13.03
N ASP A 76 13.14 25.18 12.95
CA ASP A 76 12.27 25.34 14.11
C ASP A 76 11.63 24.01 14.58
N GLU A 77 11.72 22.94 13.78
CA GLU A 77 11.13 21.63 14.05
C GLU A 77 12.14 20.57 14.52
N SER A 78 13.42 20.94 14.63
CA SER A 78 14.51 20.04 15.01
C SER A 78 14.95 20.22 16.44
#